data_AF-A0A0G0TAE5-F1
#
_entry.id   AF-A0A0G0TAE5-F1
#
_cell.length_a   1.000
_cell.length_b   1.000
_cell.length_c   1.000
_cell.angle_alpha   90.00
_cell.angle_beta   90.00
_cell.angle_gamma   90.00
#
_symmetry.space_group_name_H-M   'P 1'
#
loop_
_entity.id
_entity.type
_entity.pdbx_description
1 polymer ?
#
loop_
_entity_poly.entity_id
_entity_poly.type
_entity_poly.pdbx_seq_one_letter_code
_entity_poly.pdbx_strand_id
1 'polypeptide(L)'
;MGEWSKSAFYGGVYTKTQKTENCISCDIKYTFKYRQFTAQLEKFRNFGETGWEKTKYFSKVYKRKLQSHISKKQEVYLPVLIAITLLALVFVSKTAFSKNIDPTNNLPVEDIYKVKLIGTNLENKTGKICSGENEEYQKNLAKSASAPAASDLKEDVEKIVKNTPMAAMIDPISEKDRTVAAFIVGIAMKESKFGVYSPKLAGRDCYNYWGFKGGGKTVAGGYSCFASPEQAVDAVGGKIEKMVAKGVRTPAQAISWKCGSSCAGHGAANVQKWISDVAINFYKINS
;
A
#
# COMPACT_ATOMS: atom_id res chain seq x y z
N MET A 1 21.42 -51.65 -2.99
CA MET A 1 21.17 -50.21 -2.75
C MET A 1 22.48 -49.50 -3.06
N GLY A 2 22.70 -48.74 -4.13
CA GLY A 2 21.83 -48.06 -5.08
C GLY A 2 22.52 -46.74 -5.43
N GLU A 3 23.78 -46.80 -5.89
CA GLU A 3 24.61 -45.62 -6.18
C GLU A 3 24.46 -45.27 -7.66
N TRP A 4 23.75 -44.18 -7.95
CA TRP A 4 23.58 -43.64 -9.29
C TRP A 4 24.65 -42.58 -9.54
N SER A 5 25.68 -42.92 -10.33
CA SER A 5 26.56 -41.92 -10.94
C SER A 5 25.89 -41.36 -12.20
N LYS A 6 25.68 -40.04 -12.23
CA LYS A 6 25.29 -39.31 -13.44
C LYS A 6 26.54 -38.74 -14.07
N SER A 7 27.04 -39.39 -15.11
CA SER A 7 28.01 -38.79 -16.05
C SER A 7 27.25 -37.93 -17.06
N ALA A 8 27.48 -36.61 -17.00
CA ALA A 8 27.02 -35.67 -18.01
C ALA A 8 28.04 -35.62 -19.15
N PHE A 9 27.66 -36.13 -20.31
CA PHE A 9 28.37 -35.96 -21.57
C PHE A 9 28.00 -34.60 -22.19
N TYR A 10 28.94 -33.66 -22.17
CA TYR A 10 29.03 -32.50 -23.06
C TYR A 10 30.50 -32.47 -23.48
N GLY A 11 30.94 -32.38 -24.73
CA GLY A 11 30.36 -32.16 -26.04
C GLY A 11 31.55 -31.78 -26.93
N GLY A 12 31.60 -32.34 -28.16
CA GLY A 12 32.36 -31.82 -29.31
C GLY A 12 33.87 -31.58 -29.15
N VAL A 13 34.68 -32.60 -29.49
CA VAL A 13 36.10 -32.41 -29.84
C VAL A 13 36.18 -31.83 -31.26
N TYR A 14 36.53 -30.54 -31.38
CA TYR A 14 37.00 -29.97 -32.65
C TYR A 14 38.53 -30.08 -32.69
N THR A 15 39.07 -31.01 -33.48
CA THR A 15 40.51 -31.05 -33.78
C THR A 15 40.82 -30.02 -34.86
N LYS A 16 41.24 -28.83 -34.45
CA LYS A 16 41.87 -27.87 -35.35
C LYS A 16 43.37 -28.16 -35.35
N THR A 17 43.91 -28.57 -36.50
CA THR A 17 45.33 -28.83 -36.72
C THR A 17 46.13 -27.55 -36.42
N GLN A 18 46.77 -27.53 -35.25
CA GLN A 18 47.66 -26.45 -34.84
C GLN A 18 49.02 -26.65 -35.53
N LYS A 19 49.36 -25.73 -36.43
CA LYS A 19 50.74 -25.54 -36.88
C LYS A 19 51.60 -25.29 -35.64
N THR A 20 52.53 -26.19 -35.37
CA THR A 20 53.54 -26.05 -34.33
C THR A 20 54.59 -25.04 -34.80
N GLU A 21 54.34 -23.77 -34.56
CA GLU A 21 55.40 -22.77 -34.50
C GLU A 21 56.02 -22.82 -33.10
N ASN A 22 57.30 -23.20 -33.03
CA ASN A 22 58.11 -23.18 -31.82
C ASN A 22 58.29 -21.74 -31.32
N CYS A 23 57.33 -21.22 -30.55
CA CYS A 23 57.42 -19.93 -29.90
C CYS A 23 57.79 -20.06 -28.41
N ILE A 24 59.06 -20.36 -28.13
CA ILE A 24 59.66 -20.26 -26.78
C ILE A 24 59.49 -18.82 -26.21
N SER A 25 59.35 -17.81 -27.08
CA SER A 25 59.10 -16.42 -26.71
C SER A 25 57.69 -16.16 -26.14
N CYS A 26 56.68 -16.98 -26.47
CA CYS A 26 55.33 -16.75 -25.98
C CYS A 26 55.18 -17.11 -24.49
N ASP A 27 55.82 -18.18 -24.01
CA ASP A 27 55.74 -18.61 -22.60
C ASP A 27 56.33 -17.58 -21.62
N ILE A 28 57.39 -16.87 -22.02
CA ILE A 28 58.02 -15.85 -21.17
C ILE A 28 57.10 -14.63 -20.97
N LYS A 29 56.32 -14.26 -22.00
CA LYS A 29 55.43 -13.09 -21.92
C LYS A 29 54.19 -13.37 -21.08
N TYR A 30 53.66 -14.60 -21.13
CA TYR A 30 52.52 -15.01 -20.31
C TYR A 30 52.88 -15.14 -18.82
N THR A 31 54.07 -15.67 -18.50
CA THR A 31 54.53 -15.82 -17.12
C THR A 31 54.76 -14.47 -16.42
N PHE A 32 55.27 -13.45 -17.13
CA PHE A 32 55.45 -12.11 -16.56
C PHE A 32 54.12 -11.40 -16.25
N LYS A 33 53.14 -11.49 -17.17
CA LYS A 33 51.81 -10.90 -16.97
C LYS A 33 51.06 -11.57 -15.81
N TYR A 34 51.23 -12.88 -15.65
CA TYR A 34 50.64 -13.62 -14.53
C TYR A 34 51.25 -13.21 -13.19
N ARG A 35 52.58 -13.04 -13.09
CA ARG A 35 53.24 -12.57 -11.86
C ARG A 35 52.79 -11.16 -11.44
N GLN A 36 52.59 -10.26 -12.39
CA GLN A 36 52.10 -8.91 -12.09
C GLN A 36 50.66 -8.95 -11.56
N PHE A 37 49.83 -9.83 -12.13
CA PHE A 37 48.45 -10.02 -11.68
C PHE A 37 48.37 -10.64 -10.27
N THR A 38 49.18 -11.66 -9.96
CA THR A 38 49.22 -12.27 -8.62
C THR A 38 49.69 -11.28 -7.56
N ALA A 39 50.68 -10.43 -7.86
CA ALA A 39 51.13 -9.39 -6.95
C ALA A 39 50.06 -8.31 -6.67
N GLN A 40 49.21 -8.01 -7.65
CA GLN A 40 48.05 -7.12 -7.43
C GLN A 40 46.99 -7.79 -6.55
N LEU A 41 46.70 -9.07 -6.77
CA LEU A 41 45.73 -9.81 -5.96
C LEU A 41 46.17 -9.94 -4.50
N GLU A 42 47.46 -10.15 -4.22
CA GLU A 42 47.98 -10.17 -2.86
C GLU A 42 47.79 -8.81 -2.15
N LYS A 43 48.00 -7.69 -2.85
CA LYS A 43 47.71 -6.36 -2.30
C LYS A 43 46.24 -6.19 -1.95
N PHE A 44 45.33 -6.62 -2.83
CA PHE A 44 43.89 -6.58 -2.56
C PHE A 44 43.49 -7.48 -1.38
N ARG A 45 44.08 -8.68 -1.29
CA ARG A 45 43.83 -9.60 -0.17
C ARG A 45 44.25 -8.97 1.16
N ASN A 46 45.47 -8.42 1.23
CA ASN A 46 45.97 -7.79 2.46
C ASN A 46 45.16 -6.54 2.85
N PHE A 47 44.68 -5.77 1.87
CA PHE A 47 43.77 -4.66 2.11
C PHE A 47 42.42 -5.13 2.65
N GLY A 48 41.88 -6.22 2.10
CA GLY A 48 40.65 -6.87 2.56
C GLY A 48 40.76 -7.39 3.99
N GLU A 49 41.85 -8.08 4.34
CA GLU A 49 42.10 -8.59 5.70
C GLU A 49 42.21 -7.44 6.72
N THR A 50 42.93 -6.38 6.36
CA THR A 50 43.06 -5.20 7.23
C THR A 50 41.73 -4.48 7.43
N GLY A 51 40.92 -4.38 6.36
CA GLY A 51 39.57 -3.82 6.43
C GLY A 51 38.63 -4.66 7.31
N TRP A 52 38.71 -5.98 7.19
CA TRP A 52 37.89 -6.93 7.95
C TRP A 52 38.16 -6.85 9.46
N GLU A 53 39.42 -6.78 9.87
CA GLU A 53 39.77 -6.68 11.30
C GLU A 53 39.35 -5.34 11.92
N LYS A 54 39.47 -4.22 11.18
CA LYS A 54 38.91 -2.93 11.62
C LYS A 54 37.39 -3.02 11.80
N THR A 55 36.69 -3.67 10.87
CA THR A 55 35.23 -3.82 10.91
C THR A 55 34.79 -4.65 12.12
N LYS A 56 35.49 -5.75 12.42
CA LYS A 56 35.26 -6.55 13.64
C LYS A 56 35.45 -5.73 14.92
N TYR A 57 36.51 -4.91 14.97
CA TYR A 57 36.77 -4.04 16.12
C TYR A 57 35.63 -3.03 16.35
N PHE A 58 35.20 -2.32 15.30
CA PHE A 58 34.09 -1.36 15.38
C PHE A 58 32.78 -2.04 15.79
N SER A 59 32.48 -3.22 15.24
CA SER A 59 31.30 -4.01 15.63
C SER A 59 31.31 -4.35 17.12
N LYS A 60 32.45 -4.79 17.67
CA LYS A 60 32.59 -5.07 19.12
C LYS A 60 32.41 -3.82 19.99
N VAL A 61 32.92 -2.66 19.56
CA VAL A 61 32.75 -1.39 20.29
C VAL A 61 31.30 -0.93 20.26
N TYR A 62 30.67 -0.97 19.09
CA TYR A 62 29.27 -0.57 18.92
C TYR A 62 28.32 -1.48 19.72
N LYS A 63 28.56 -2.79 19.68
CA LYS A 63 27.77 -3.77 20.46
C LYS A 63 27.83 -3.49 21.97
N ARG A 64 29.02 -3.17 22.52
CA ARG A 64 29.17 -2.81 23.94
C ARG A 64 28.44 -1.51 24.29
N LYS A 65 28.52 -0.49 23.42
CA LYS A 65 27.83 0.79 23.63
C LYS A 65 26.32 0.65 23.54
N LEU A 66 25.83 -0.20 22.64
CA LEU A 66 24.40 -0.49 22.51
C LEU A 66 23.87 -1.26 23.72
N GLN A 67 24.61 -2.28 24.18
CA GLN A 67 24.24 -3.06 25.37
C GLN A 67 24.17 -2.18 26.63
N SER A 68 25.11 -1.25 26.83
CA SER A 68 25.07 -0.35 28.00
C SER A 68 23.94 0.67 27.93
N HIS A 69 23.56 1.13 26.74
CA HIS A 69 22.37 1.98 26.58
C HIS A 69 21.07 1.21 26.80
N ILE A 70 20.99 -0.04 26.36
CA ILE A 70 19.82 -0.90 26.58
C ILE A 70 19.68 -1.24 28.07
N SER A 71 20.75 -1.64 28.76
CA SER A 71 20.68 -1.99 30.19
C SER A 71 20.25 -0.79 31.05
N LYS A 72 20.85 0.39 30.82
CA LYS A 72 20.47 1.63 31.54
C LYS A 72 19.02 2.04 31.30
N LYS A 73 18.51 1.83 30.08
CA LYS A 73 17.10 2.12 29.77
C LYS A 73 16.19 1.07 30.40
N GLN A 74 16.54 -0.20 30.36
CA GLN A 74 15.73 -1.29 30.90
C GLN A 74 15.49 -1.14 32.41
N GLU A 75 16.47 -0.68 33.18
CA GLU A 75 16.31 -0.39 34.62
C GLU A 75 15.29 0.73 34.91
N VAL A 76 15.11 1.68 34.00
CA VAL A 76 14.18 2.81 34.17
C VAL A 76 12.79 2.49 33.58
N TYR A 77 12.73 1.86 32.41
CA TYR A 77 11.46 1.61 31.73
C TYR A 77 10.69 0.42 32.32
N LEU A 78 11.38 -0.60 32.86
CA LEU A 78 10.73 -1.78 33.42
C LEU A 78 9.81 -1.44 34.62
N PRO A 79 10.23 -0.68 35.65
CA PRO A 79 9.33 -0.32 36.75
C PRO A 79 8.18 0.58 36.30
N VAL A 80 8.42 1.50 35.35
CA VAL A 80 7.36 2.36 34.78
C VAL A 80 6.32 1.53 34.03
N LEU A 81 6.76 0.55 33.22
CA LEU A 81 5.84 -0.34 32.50
C LEU A 81 5.02 -1.18 33.47
N ILE A 82 5.65 -1.73 34.52
CA ILE A 82 4.96 -2.48 35.58
C ILE A 82 3.89 -1.59 36.26
N ALA A 83 4.25 -0.34 36.61
CA ALA A 83 3.30 0.60 37.22
C ALA A 83 2.11 0.92 36.32
N ILE A 84 2.34 1.15 35.02
CA ILE A 84 1.27 1.39 34.03
C ILE A 84 0.36 0.16 33.92
N THR A 85 0.94 -1.05 33.88
CA THR A 85 0.17 -2.29 33.77
C THR A 85 -0.70 -2.51 35.02
N LEU A 86 -0.17 -2.24 36.22
CA LEU A 86 -0.92 -2.31 37.47
C LEU A 86 -2.06 -1.28 37.51
N LEU A 87 -1.81 -0.04 37.06
CA LEU A 87 -2.84 1.00 36.94
C LEU A 87 -3.96 0.59 35.97
N ALA A 88 -3.60 0.01 34.83
CA ALA A 88 -4.57 -0.49 33.85
C ALA A 88 -5.43 -1.61 34.44
N LEU A 89 -4.83 -2.56 35.18
CA LEU A 89 -5.57 -3.64 35.85
C LEU A 89 -6.56 -3.10 36.90
N VAL A 90 -6.20 -2.08 37.67
CA VAL A 90 -7.14 -1.44 38.62
C VAL A 90 -8.31 -0.79 37.87
N PHE A 91 -8.04 -0.16 36.72
CA PHE A 91 -9.07 0.49 35.90
C PHE A 91 -10.02 -0.52 35.23
N VAL A 92 -9.48 -1.63 34.72
CA VAL A 92 -10.25 -2.74 34.15
C VAL A 92 -11.12 -3.39 35.24
N SER A 93 -10.58 -3.64 36.44
CA SER A 93 -11.38 -4.19 37.55
C SER A 93 -12.54 -3.26 37.94
N LYS A 94 -12.33 -1.94 38.03
CA LYS A 94 -13.43 -1.00 38.32
C LYS A 94 -14.50 -0.95 37.22
N THR A 95 -14.11 -1.10 35.96
CA THR A 95 -15.05 -1.05 34.83
C THR A 95 -15.76 -2.38 34.58
N ALA A 96 -15.13 -3.51 34.88
CA ALA A 96 -15.71 -4.85 34.74
C ALA A 96 -16.81 -5.12 35.78
N PHE A 97 -16.73 -4.56 36.98
CA PHE A 97 -17.74 -4.74 38.04
C PHE A 97 -18.85 -3.67 38.05
N SER A 98 -18.85 -2.70 37.13
CA SER A 98 -19.86 -1.63 37.06
C SER A 98 -20.97 -1.87 36.02
N LYS A 99 -20.96 -3.01 35.33
CA LYS A 99 -22.04 -3.37 34.38
C LYS A 99 -23.03 -4.30 35.06
N ASN A 100 -24.17 -3.74 35.47
CA ASN A 100 -25.43 -4.50 35.52
C ASN A 100 -25.67 -5.04 34.10
N ILE A 101 -25.71 -6.36 33.97
CA ILE A 101 -25.93 -7.05 32.71
C ILE A 101 -27.43 -6.95 32.41
N ASP A 102 -27.79 -6.16 31.41
CA ASP A 102 -29.09 -6.23 30.75
C ASP A 102 -29.03 -7.33 29.67
N PRO A 103 -29.77 -8.45 29.80
CA PRO A 103 -29.57 -9.66 29.00
C PRO A 103 -30.27 -9.65 27.63
N THR A 104 -30.65 -8.50 27.07
CA THR A 104 -31.23 -8.44 25.72
C THR A 104 -30.29 -7.74 24.77
N ASN A 105 -29.48 -8.50 24.03
CA ASN A 105 -29.15 -8.31 22.61
C ASN A 105 -28.03 -9.26 22.18
N ASN A 106 -28.38 -10.54 22.07
CA ASN A 106 -27.65 -11.49 21.24
C ASN A 106 -28.46 -11.67 19.94
N LEU A 107 -27.95 -11.15 18.82
CA LEU A 107 -28.33 -11.62 17.50
C LEU A 107 -27.06 -11.95 16.72
N PRO A 108 -26.89 -13.20 16.26
CA PRO A 108 -25.79 -13.59 15.38
C PRO A 108 -26.10 -13.12 13.96
N VAL A 109 -25.15 -12.44 13.34
CA VAL A 109 -25.18 -12.14 11.90
C VAL A 109 -24.54 -13.32 11.19
N GLU A 110 -25.35 -14.15 10.55
CA GLU A 110 -24.90 -15.22 9.65
C GLU A 110 -24.39 -14.64 8.32
N ASP A 111 -23.24 -15.14 7.88
CA ASP A 111 -22.60 -14.89 6.59
C ASP A 111 -23.34 -15.62 5.46
N ILE A 112 -24.03 -14.90 4.57
CA ILE A 112 -24.42 -15.46 3.26
C ILE A 112 -24.36 -14.36 2.18
N TYR A 113 -23.24 -14.26 1.46
CA TYR A 113 -23.24 -13.73 0.09
C TYR A 113 -22.59 -14.74 -0.85
N LYS A 114 -23.46 -15.53 -1.49
CA LYS A 114 -23.13 -16.42 -2.59
C LYS A 114 -23.19 -15.60 -3.88
N VAL A 115 -22.03 -15.09 -4.32
CA VAL A 115 -21.93 -14.33 -5.57
C VAL A 115 -22.17 -15.28 -6.76
N LYS A 116 -23.29 -15.08 -7.46
CA LYS A 116 -23.62 -15.75 -8.72
C LYS A 116 -23.04 -14.91 -9.86
N LEU A 117 -21.85 -15.28 -10.35
CA LEU A 117 -21.29 -14.71 -11.58
C LEU A 117 -22.15 -15.19 -12.77
N ILE A 118 -22.93 -14.29 -13.35
CA ILE A 118 -23.63 -14.49 -14.62
C ILE A 118 -22.60 -14.29 -15.73
N GLY A 119 -22.45 -15.32 -16.57
CA GLY A 119 -21.36 -15.45 -17.53
C GLY A 119 -21.44 -14.53 -18.74
N THR A 120 -20.27 -14.31 -19.33
CA THR A 120 -20.12 -13.87 -20.72
C THR A 120 -19.54 -15.03 -21.53
N ASN A 121 -20.41 -15.79 -22.18
CA ASN A 121 -20.06 -16.50 -23.41
C ASN A 121 -20.17 -15.47 -24.54
N LEU A 122 -19.02 -15.00 -25.03
CA LEU A 122 -18.90 -14.17 -26.22
C LEU A 122 -18.14 -14.99 -27.27
N GLU A 123 -18.83 -15.95 -27.86
CA GLU A 123 -18.44 -16.52 -29.14
C GLU A 123 -19.33 -15.94 -30.24
N ASN A 124 -18.67 -15.39 -31.25
CA ASN A 124 -19.17 -15.19 -32.60
C ASN A 124 -20.39 -14.28 -32.77
N LYS A 125 -20.13 -13.00 -33.02
CA LYS A 125 -20.85 -12.23 -34.05
C LYS A 125 -20.02 -11.02 -34.51
N THR A 126 -19.46 -11.15 -35.70
CA THR A 126 -19.06 -10.02 -36.55
C THR A 126 -20.32 -9.29 -37.00
N GLY A 127 -20.47 -8.03 -36.55
CA GLY A 127 -21.66 -7.23 -36.84
C GLY A 127 -21.35 -5.74 -36.81
N LYS A 128 -21.01 -5.22 -38.00
CA LYS A 128 -21.16 -3.86 -38.51
C LYS A 128 -21.48 -2.75 -37.48
N ILE A 129 -20.53 -1.84 -37.30
CA ILE A 129 -20.73 -0.52 -36.70
C ILE A 129 -21.67 0.28 -37.62
N CYS A 130 -22.81 0.71 -37.10
CA CYS A 130 -23.60 1.79 -37.69
C CYS A 130 -23.80 2.88 -36.63
N SER A 131 -23.14 3.99 -36.89
CA SER A 131 -23.45 5.31 -36.36
C SER A 131 -24.91 5.66 -36.63
N GLY A 132 -25.61 6.02 -35.57
CA GLY A 132 -26.98 6.52 -35.57
C GLY A 132 -27.27 7.02 -34.17
N GLU A 133 -26.97 8.28 -33.91
CA GLU A 133 -27.30 8.97 -32.65
C GLU A 133 -28.82 9.02 -32.52
N ASN A 134 -29.38 8.12 -31.72
CA ASN A 134 -30.76 8.22 -31.28
C ASN A 134 -30.80 9.15 -30.05
N GLU A 135 -31.15 10.42 -30.28
CA GLU A 135 -31.39 11.43 -29.23
C GLU A 135 -32.40 10.95 -28.18
N GLU A 136 -33.36 10.09 -28.55
CA GLU A 136 -34.34 9.51 -27.64
C GLU A 136 -33.71 8.49 -26.69
N TYR A 137 -32.69 7.75 -27.13
CA TYR A 137 -31.94 6.82 -26.28
C TYR A 137 -31.08 7.57 -25.26
N GLN A 138 -30.42 8.66 -25.67
CA GLN A 138 -29.66 9.54 -24.77
C GLN A 138 -30.59 10.24 -23.76
N LYS A 139 -31.79 10.66 -24.19
CA LYS A 139 -32.79 11.30 -23.33
C LYS A 139 -33.42 10.33 -22.33
N ASN A 140 -33.58 9.06 -22.71
CA ASN A 140 -34.06 8.01 -21.81
C ASN A 140 -32.97 7.54 -20.82
N LEU A 141 -31.69 7.54 -21.22
CA LEU A 141 -30.56 7.28 -20.31
C LEU A 141 -30.36 8.41 -19.28
N ALA A 142 -30.60 9.66 -19.69
CA ALA A 142 -30.59 10.82 -18.78
C ALA A 142 -31.82 10.84 -17.84
N LYS A 143 -32.96 10.28 -18.26
CA LYS A 143 -34.19 10.20 -17.46
C LYS A 143 -34.19 9.03 -16.47
N SER A 144 -33.43 7.96 -16.72
CA SER A 144 -33.23 6.87 -15.75
C SER A 144 -32.18 7.17 -14.68
N ALA A 145 -31.47 8.29 -14.79
CA ALA A 145 -30.42 8.70 -13.84
C ALA A 145 -30.91 9.60 -12.69
N SER A 146 -32.18 10.02 -12.66
CA SER A 146 -32.58 11.21 -11.88
C SER A 146 -33.45 11.01 -10.63
N ALA A 147 -33.65 9.81 -10.08
CA ALA A 147 -34.38 9.72 -8.80
C ALA A 147 -34.12 8.51 -7.87
N PRO A 148 -33.80 7.28 -8.32
CA PRO A 148 -33.57 6.17 -7.38
C PRO A 148 -32.12 6.05 -6.91
N ALA A 149 -31.14 6.47 -7.72
CA ALA A 149 -29.71 6.19 -7.44
C ALA A 149 -29.08 7.06 -6.33
N ALA A 150 -29.59 8.28 -6.15
CA ALA A 150 -29.02 9.26 -5.21
C ALA A 150 -29.46 8.99 -3.75
N SER A 151 -30.73 8.59 -3.54
CA SER A 151 -31.21 8.18 -2.21
C SER A 151 -30.45 6.95 -1.71
N ASP A 152 -30.26 5.97 -2.60
CA ASP A 152 -29.56 4.72 -2.27
C ASP A 152 -28.08 5.00 -1.95
N LEU A 153 -27.45 5.91 -2.71
CA LEU A 153 -26.04 6.25 -2.48
C LEU A 153 -25.83 6.93 -1.12
N LYS A 154 -26.70 7.88 -0.78
CA LYS A 154 -26.63 8.56 0.51
C LYS A 154 -26.75 7.56 1.67
N GLU A 155 -27.70 6.64 1.58
CA GLU A 155 -27.90 5.61 2.61
C GLU A 155 -26.70 4.66 2.72
N ASP A 156 -26.12 4.23 1.61
CA ASP A 156 -24.93 3.36 1.58
C ASP A 156 -23.71 4.05 2.23
N VAL A 157 -23.51 5.33 1.90
CA VAL A 157 -22.44 6.14 2.50
C VAL A 157 -22.69 6.32 4.00
N GLU A 158 -23.91 6.71 4.37
CA GLU A 158 -24.30 6.94 5.76
C GLU A 158 -24.12 5.68 6.63
N LYS A 159 -24.55 4.51 6.16
CA LYS A 159 -24.35 3.22 6.84
C LYS A 159 -22.89 2.97 7.22
N ILE A 160 -21.95 3.43 6.40
CA ILE A 160 -20.52 3.23 6.60
C ILE A 160 -19.91 4.31 7.52
N VAL A 161 -20.31 5.58 7.39
CA VAL A 161 -19.59 6.71 8.00
C VAL A 161 -20.32 7.40 9.16
N LYS A 162 -21.58 7.09 9.45
CA LYS A 162 -22.43 7.82 10.42
C LYS A 162 -21.85 8.02 11.83
N ASN A 163 -20.93 7.17 12.27
CA ASN A 163 -20.31 7.24 13.60
C ASN A 163 -18.86 7.74 13.56
N THR A 164 -18.51 8.52 12.54
CA THR A 164 -17.15 9.05 12.34
C THR A 164 -17.20 10.54 12.00
N PRO A 165 -16.07 11.27 12.08
CA PRO A 165 -16.02 12.67 11.63
C PRO A 165 -16.50 12.88 10.19
N MET A 166 -16.34 11.88 9.32
CA MET A 166 -16.81 11.89 7.94
C MET A 166 -18.34 11.92 7.79
N ALA A 167 -19.13 11.69 8.85
CA ALA A 167 -20.57 11.91 8.82
C ALA A 167 -20.95 13.33 8.35
N ALA A 168 -20.11 14.35 8.67
CA ALA A 168 -20.31 15.72 8.21
C ALA A 168 -20.19 15.91 6.69
N MET A 169 -19.76 14.88 5.95
CA MET A 169 -19.56 14.91 4.50
C MET A 169 -20.58 14.06 3.74
N ILE A 170 -21.56 13.43 4.41
CA ILE A 170 -22.50 12.50 3.76
C ILE A 170 -23.22 13.18 2.58
N ASP A 171 -23.79 14.36 2.80
CA ASP A 171 -24.53 15.10 1.77
C ASP A 171 -23.66 15.43 0.54
N PRO A 172 -22.52 16.14 0.67
CA PRO A 172 -21.70 16.46 -0.50
C PRO A 172 -21.07 15.23 -1.18
N ILE A 173 -20.86 14.12 -0.45
CA ILE A 173 -20.41 12.85 -1.05
C ILE A 173 -21.55 12.23 -1.89
N SER A 174 -22.79 12.28 -1.41
CA SER A 174 -23.95 11.70 -2.09
C SER A 174 -24.32 12.42 -3.40
N GLU A 175 -23.84 13.64 -3.59
CA GLU A 175 -23.98 14.40 -4.84
C GLU A 175 -22.99 13.97 -5.93
N LYS A 176 -21.99 13.14 -5.60
CA LYS A 176 -20.99 12.66 -6.56
C LYS A 176 -21.49 11.41 -7.29
N ASP A 177 -20.86 11.11 -8.43
CA ASP A 177 -21.02 9.81 -9.09
C ASP A 177 -20.69 8.67 -8.12
N ARG A 178 -21.44 7.56 -8.19
CA ARG A 178 -21.31 6.43 -7.26
C ARG A 178 -19.89 5.86 -7.20
N THR A 179 -19.20 5.76 -8.34
CA THR A 179 -17.80 5.30 -8.36
C THR A 179 -16.87 6.31 -7.68
N VAL A 180 -17.11 7.62 -7.87
CA VAL A 180 -16.36 8.69 -7.20
C VAL A 180 -16.60 8.64 -5.68
N ALA A 181 -17.84 8.57 -5.24
CA ALA A 181 -18.20 8.45 -3.83
C ALA A 181 -17.58 7.20 -3.17
N ALA A 182 -17.61 6.07 -3.87
CA ALA A 182 -16.98 4.84 -3.41
C ALA A 182 -15.46 4.98 -3.20
N PHE A 183 -14.76 5.67 -4.11
CA PHE A 183 -13.34 5.98 -3.93
C PHE A 183 -13.11 6.97 -2.78
N ILE A 184 -13.94 8.00 -2.66
CA ILE A 184 -13.87 8.97 -1.57
C ILE A 184 -13.93 8.25 -0.22
N VAL A 185 -14.94 7.41 0.00
CA VAL A 185 -15.12 6.69 1.27
C VAL A 185 -14.03 5.63 1.49
N GLY A 186 -13.70 4.85 0.45
CA GLY A 186 -12.67 3.80 0.53
C GLY A 186 -11.29 4.33 0.89
N ILE A 187 -10.85 5.41 0.24
CA ILE A 187 -9.55 6.04 0.51
C ILE A 187 -9.56 6.69 1.91
N ALA A 188 -10.64 7.35 2.33
CA ALA A 188 -10.70 7.97 3.65
C ALA A 188 -10.59 6.97 4.81
N MET A 189 -11.19 5.78 4.67
CA MET A 189 -10.98 4.69 5.64
C MET A 189 -9.50 4.38 5.79
N LYS A 190 -8.82 4.24 4.65
CA LYS A 190 -7.42 3.82 4.60
C LYS A 190 -6.46 4.86 5.15
N GLU A 191 -6.68 6.14 4.82
CA GLU A 191 -5.74 7.22 5.12
C GLU A 191 -5.93 7.83 6.51
N SER A 192 -7.16 7.83 7.04
CA SER A 192 -7.46 8.51 8.32
C SER A 192 -8.47 7.79 9.19
N LYS A 193 -8.92 6.58 8.82
CA LYS A 193 -10.04 5.88 9.46
C LYS A 193 -11.28 6.80 9.52
N PHE A 194 -11.67 7.31 8.34
CA PHE A 194 -12.81 8.22 8.17
C PHE A 194 -12.70 9.52 9.00
N GLY A 195 -11.49 10.07 9.10
CA GLY A 195 -11.21 11.32 9.80
C GLY A 195 -10.88 11.18 11.29
N VAL A 196 -10.88 9.98 11.88
CA VAL A 196 -10.45 9.78 13.28
C VAL A 196 -9.02 10.28 13.51
N TYR A 197 -8.15 10.11 12.51
CA TYR A 197 -6.75 10.56 12.54
C TYR A 197 -6.51 11.79 11.64
N SER A 198 -7.52 12.63 11.45
CA SER A 198 -7.38 13.83 10.62
C SER A 198 -6.40 14.85 11.22
N PRO A 199 -5.71 15.64 10.38
CA PRO A 199 -4.95 16.78 10.88
C PRO A 199 -5.89 17.80 11.53
N LYS A 200 -5.39 18.46 12.57
CA LYS A 200 -6.10 19.54 13.26
C LYS A 200 -5.29 20.82 13.19
N LEU A 201 -5.98 21.95 13.09
CA LEU A 201 -5.37 23.27 13.14
C LEU A 201 -6.05 24.09 14.24
N ALA A 202 -5.27 24.50 15.24
CA ALA A 202 -5.78 25.20 16.43
C ALA A 202 -6.97 24.44 17.09
N GLY A 203 -6.87 23.11 17.19
CA GLY A 203 -7.90 22.25 17.77
C GLY A 203 -9.09 21.93 16.85
N ARG A 204 -9.24 22.64 15.72
CA ARG A 204 -10.30 22.41 14.73
C ARG A 204 -9.91 21.31 13.74
N ASP A 205 -10.88 20.50 13.33
CA ASP A 205 -10.71 19.56 12.22
C ASP A 205 -10.43 20.31 10.91
N CYS A 206 -9.50 19.80 10.13
CA CYS A 206 -9.13 20.31 8.81
C CYS A 206 -9.88 19.61 7.66
N TYR A 207 -10.77 18.66 7.98
CA TYR A 207 -11.57 17.91 7.00
C TYR A 207 -10.73 17.20 5.93
N ASN A 208 -9.46 16.92 6.19
CA ASN A 208 -8.56 16.24 5.25
C ASN A 208 -8.39 14.77 5.66
N TYR A 209 -9.24 13.92 5.10
CA TYR A 209 -9.32 12.51 5.47
C TYR A 209 -8.55 11.59 4.51
N TRP A 210 -7.93 12.14 3.47
CA TRP A 210 -7.32 11.39 2.37
C TRP A 210 -5.80 11.62 2.22
N GLY A 211 -5.19 12.36 3.16
CA GLY A 211 -3.79 12.79 3.05
C GLY A 211 -3.57 13.74 1.87
N PHE A 212 -4.59 14.52 1.50
CA PHE A 212 -4.54 15.40 0.34
C PHE A 212 -3.52 16.51 0.53
N LYS A 213 -2.70 16.71 -0.50
CA LYS A 213 -1.73 17.82 -0.60
C LYS A 213 -2.06 18.62 -1.83
N GLY A 214 -2.71 19.76 -1.63
CA GLY A 214 -3.04 20.77 -2.64
C GLY A 214 -2.98 22.16 -2.04
N GLY A 215 -2.92 23.17 -2.90
CA GLY A 215 -2.76 24.57 -2.49
C GLY A 215 -3.83 25.08 -1.51
N GLY A 216 -3.58 26.25 -0.92
CA GLY A 216 -4.40 26.84 0.14
C GLY A 216 -3.72 26.76 1.50
N LYS A 217 -4.51 26.81 2.59
CA LYS A 217 -4.00 26.72 3.96
C LYS A 217 -3.51 25.30 4.24
N THR A 218 -2.31 25.15 4.76
CA THR A 218 -1.72 23.84 5.07
C THR A 218 -1.35 23.71 6.54
N VAL A 219 -1.34 22.48 7.06
CA VAL A 219 -0.76 22.14 8.36
C VAL A 219 0.68 21.64 8.21
N ALA A 220 1.35 21.39 9.34
CA ALA A 220 2.64 20.72 9.36
C ALA A 220 2.61 19.42 8.53
N GLY A 221 3.59 19.23 7.65
CA GLY A 221 3.65 18.10 6.70
C GLY A 221 3.05 18.38 5.33
N GLY A 222 2.51 19.59 5.10
CA GLY A 222 2.03 20.06 3.80
C GLY A 222 0.66 19.52 3.41
N TYR A 223 -0.10 18.97 4.36
CA TYR A 223 -1.48 18.57 4.14
C TYR A 223 -2.38 19.80 4.10
N SER A 224 -3.31 19.82 3.13
CA SER A 224 -4.32 20.87 3.04
C SER A 224 -5.22 20.86 4.28
N CYS A 225 -5.64 22.03 4.71
CA CYS A 225 -6.63 22.22 5.76
C CYS A 225 -7.84 22.95 5.15
N PHE A 226 -8.90 22.19 4.90
CA PHE A 226 -10.11 22.71 4.30
C PHE A 226 -10.94 23.45 5.34
N ALA A 227 -11.66 24.48 4.89
CA ALA A 227 -12.51 25.30 5.74
C ALA A 227 -13.85 24.62 6.05
N SER A 228 -14.33 23.74 5.16
CA SER A 228 -15.60 23.03 5.31
C SER A 228 -15.57 21.62 4.72
N PRO A 229 -16.52 20.74 5.12
CA PRO A 229 -16.73 19.42 4.51
C PRO A 229 -16.91 19.47 2.99
N GLU A 230 -17.71 20.41 2.48
CA GLU A 230 -18.03 20.56 1.05
C GLU A 230 -16.78 20.90 0.26
N GLN A 231 -16.00 21.87 0.74
CA GLN A 231 -14.73 22.25 0.11
C GLN A 231 -13.76 21.06 0.03
N ALA A 232 -13.71 20.24 1.08
CA ALA A 232 -12.86 19.06 1.12
C ALA A 232 -13.31 18.02 0.09
N VAL A 233 -14.62 17.73 0.05
CA VAL A 233 -15.21 16.76 -0.88
C VAL A 233 -15.08 17.23 -2.32
N ASP A 234 -15.22 18.52 -2.62
CA ASP A 234 -15.04 19.05 -3.97
C ASP A 234 -13.58 18.97 -4.43
N ALA A 235 -12.63 19.33 -3.58
CA ALA A 235 -11.21 19.28 -3.92
C ALA A 235 -10.73 17.84 -4.17
N VAL A 236 -11.14 16.91 -3.30
CA VAL A 236 -10.76 15.50 -3.38
C VAL A 236 -11.54 14.80 -4.49
N GLY A 237 -12.86 15.01 -4.53
CA GLY A 237 -13.77 14.50 -5.55
C GLY A 237 -13.32 14.91 -6.94
N GLY A 238 -13.01 16.20 -7.17
CA GLY A 238 -12.52 16.67 -8.47
C GLY A 238 -11.22 16.02 -8.94
N LYS A 239 -10.34 15.60 -8.02
CA LYS A 239 -9.15 14.81 -8.38
C LYS A 239 -9.51 13.37 -8.74
N ILE A 240 -10.42 12.75 -7.99
CA ILE A 240 -10.89 11.39 -8.24
C ILE A 240 -11.70 11.32 -9.54
N GLU A 241 -12.57 12.29 -9.80
CA GLU A 241 -13.32 12.44 -11.06
C GLU A 241 -12.38 12.43 -12.27
N LYS A 242 -11.27 13.16 -12.20
CA LYS A 242 -10.24 13.14 -13.26
C LYS A 242 -9.60 11.76 -13.44
N MET A 243 -9.48 10.97 -12.38
CA MET A 243 -8.98 9.59 -12.47
C MET A 243 -10.04 8.68 -13.10
N VAL A 244 -11.29 8.77 -12.65
CA VAL A 244 -12.42 7.98 -13.17
C VAL A 244 -12.67 8.30 -14.64
N ALA A 245 -12.60 9.57 -15.04
CA ALA A 245 -12.70 10.02 -16.42
C ALA A 245 -11.59 9.43 -17.32
N LYS A 246 -10.43 9.09 -16.75
CA LYS A 246 -9.33 8.39 -17.45
C LYS A 246 -9.51 6.86 -17.47
N GLY A 247 -10.67 6.35 -17.04
CA GLY A 247 -10.98 4.93 -17.04
C GLY A 247 -10.61 4.17 -15.76
N VAL A 248 -10.25 4.85 -14.67
CA VAL A 248 -10.04 4.19 -13.37
C VAL A 248 -11.38 3.73 -12.82
N ARG A 249 -11.56 2.41 -12.66
CA ARG A 249 -12.80 1.79 -12.18
C ARG A 249 -12.60 0.88 -10.97
N THR A 250 -11.36 0.63 -10.55
CA THR A 250 -11.05 -0.24 -9.42
C THR A 250 -9.97 0.34 -8.51
N PRO A 251 -9.90 -0.04 -7.22
CA PRO A 251 -8.83 0.35 -6.30
C PRO A 251 -7.41 0.04 -6.82
N ALA A 252 -7.25 -1.08 -7.55
CA ALA A 252 -5.96 -1.44 -8.15
C ALA A 252 -5.51 -0.43 -9.22
N GLN A 253 -6.45 0.12 -9.99
CA GLN A 253 -6.18 1.16 -10.98
C GLN A 253 -6.00 2.55 -10.36
N ALA A 254 -6.51 2.77 -9.14
CA ALA A 254 -6.39 4.03 -8.40
C ALA A 254 -5.05 4.20 -7.65
N ILE A 255 -4.08 3.32 -7.91
CA ILE A 255 -2.77 3.29 -7.24
C ILE A 255 -1.97 4.60 -7.34
N SER A 256 -2.23 5.40 -8.37
CA SER A 256 -1.63 6.73 -8.53
C SER A 256 -2.01 7.70 -7.41
N TRP A 257 -3.12 7.47 -6.70
CA TRP A 257 -3.41 8.17 -5.45
C TRP A 257 -2.36 7.90 -4.39
N LYS A 258 -2.01 6.62 -4.18
CA LYS A 258 -1.08 6.16 -3.14
C LYS A 258 0.39 6.46 -3.46
N CYS A 259 0.77 6.34 -4.72
CA CYS A 259 2.17 6.43 -5.15
C CYS A 259 2.53 7.71 -5.90
N GLY A 260 1.55 8.52 -6.32
CA GLY A 260 1.80 9.60 -7.26
C GLY A 260 2.24 9.05 -8.62
N SER A 261 3.38 9.54 -9.13
CA SER A 261 3.92 9.16 -10.44
C SER A 261 4.68 7.82 -10.45
N SER A 262 5.14 7.32 -9.30
CA SER A 262 5.91 6.08 -9.22
C SER A 262 5.78 5.40 -7.86
N CYS A 263 5.62 4.07 -7.85
CA CYS A 263 5.63 3.26 -6.64
C CYS A 263 7.02 2.76 -6.22
N ALA A 264 8.12 3.20 -6.86
CA ALA A 264 9.46 2.67 -6.60
C ALA A 264 9.91 2.80 -5.12
N GLY A 265 9.41 3.80 -4.39
CA GLY A 265 9.65 3.99 -2.96
C GLY A 265 8.73 3.19 -2.03
N HIS A 266 7.86 2.35 -2.57
CA HIS A 266 6.87 1.58 -1.81
C HIS A 266 7.07 0.07 -2.02
N GLY A 267 7.09 -0.69 -0.92
CA GLY A 267 7.09 -2.14 -0.98
C GLY A 267 5.79 -2.68 -1.58
N ALA A 268 5.88 -3.71 -2.43
CA ALA A 268 4.73 -4.31 -3.11
C ALA A 268 3.64 -4.77 -2.14
N ALA A 269 4.02 -5.34 -0.99
CA ALA A 269 3.07 -5.75 0.05
C ALA A 269 2.27 -4.56 0.63
N ASN A 270 2.91 -3.40 0.82
CA ASN A 270 2.23 -2.21 1.33
C ASN A 270 1.23 -1.64 0.31
N VAL A 271 1.58 -1.70 -0.96
CA VAL A 271 0.69 -1.32 -2.06
C VAL A 271 -0.52 -2.25 -2.13
N GLN A 272 -0.31 -3.56 -2.11
CA GLN A 272 -1.39 -4.54 -2.15
C GLN A 272 -2.32 -4.43 -0.94
N LYS A 273 -1.75 -4.18 0.24
CA LYS A 273 -2.52 -3.89 1.44
C LYS A 273 -3.38 -2.64 1.25
N TRP A 274 -2.84 -1.56 0.69
CA TRP A 274 -3.61 -0.34 0.43
C TRP A 274 -4.78 -0.60 -0.52
N ILE A 275 -4.54 -1.32 -1.62
CA ILE A 275 -5.59 -1.71 -2.58
C ILE A 275 -6.70 -2.49 -1.87
N SER A 276 -6.32 -3.47 -1.05
CA SER A 276 -7.26 -4.31 -0.30
C SER A 276 -8.07 -3.50 0.72
N ASP A 277 -7.41 -2.62 1.48
CA ASP A 277 -8.06 -1.78 2.49
C ASP A 277 -9.10 -0.83 1.84
N VAL A 278 -8.77 -0.23 0.68
CA VAL A 278 -9.69 0.65 -0.07
C VAL A 278 -10.86 -0.14 -0.65
N ALA A 279 -10.59 -1.35 -1.17
CA ALA A 279 -11.59 -2.21 -1.80
C ALA A 279 -12.77 -2.56 -0.88
N ILE A 280 -12.53 -2.69 0.43
CA ILE A 280 -13.55 -3.08 1.41
C ILE A 280 -14.78 -2.17 1.34
N ASN A 281 -14.60 -0.85 1.31
CA ASN A 281 -15.74 0.08 1.26
C ASN A 281 -16.08 0.48 -0.17
N PHE A 282 -15.09 0.47 -1.08
CA PHE A 282 -15.34 0.76 -2.49
C PHE A 282 -16.42 -0.17 -3.07
N TYR A 283 -16.26 -1.49 -2.90
CA TYR A 283 -17.23 -2.46 -3.45
C TYR A 283 -18.55 -2.54 -2.68
N LYS A 284 -18.60 -2.05 -1.43
CA LYS A 284 -19.87 -1.93 -0.69
C LYS A 284 -20.75 -0.82 -1.23
N ILE A 285 -20.15 0.25 -1.74
CA ILE A 285 -20.86 1.41 -2.30
C ILE A 285 -21.04 1.25 -3.81
N ASN A 286 -20.06 0.68 -4.51
CA ASN A 286 -20.06 0.54 -5.97
C ASN A 286 -20.48 -0.89 -6.40
N SER A 287 -21.56 -1.39 -5.81
CA SER A 287 -22.20 -2.68 -6.13
C SER A 287 -23.41 -2.51 -7.02
#